data_AF-A0A970L4C7-F1
#
_entry.id   AF-A0A970L4C7-F1
#
_cell.length_a   1.000
_cell.length_b   1.000
_cell.length_c   1.000
_cell.angle_alpha   90.00
_cell.angle_beta   90.00
_cell.angle_gamma   90.00
#
_symmetry.space_group_name_H-M   'P 1'
#
loop_
_entity.id
_entity.type
_entity.pdbx_description
1 polymer ?
#
loop_
_entity_poly.entity_id
_entity_poly.type
_entity_poly.pdbx_seq_one_letter_code
_entity_poly.pdbx_strand_id
1 'polypeptide(L)'
;MILVLSTVVLLVASCIAAGQTNLVYNPGFEVRSGNIPIGWSVFSGAQYIFVETEGTRSGERVLVFRDASDSVSVGLRSMPVSAKAGET
;
A
#
# COMPACT_ATOMS: atom_id res chain seq x y z
N MET A 1 16.29 -15.88 34.31
CA MET A 1 17.06 -15.98 33.06
C MET A 1 16.23 -15.33 31.97
N ILE A 2 16.52 -14.08 31.62
CA ILE A 2 15.78 -13.32 30.60
C ILE A 2 16.67 -13.29 29.36
N LEU A 3 16.27 -14.01 28.31
CA LEU A 3 16.81 -13.80 26.97
C LEU A 3 15.95 -12.72 26.31
N VAL A 4 16.49 -11.50 26.24
CA VAL A 4 15.93 -10.41 25.45
C VAL A 4 16.17 -10.78 23.98
N LEU A 5 15.16 -11.35 23.32
CA LEU A 5 15.22 -11.66 21.89
C LEU A 5 15.12 -10.34 21.14
N SER A 6 16.27 -9.80 20.74
CA SER A 6 16.41 -8.58 19.96
C SER A 6 15.59 -8.67 18.68
N THR A 7 14.56 -7.84 18.55
CA THR A 7 13.79 -7.67 17.32
C THR A 7 14.72 -7.17 16.21
N VAL A 8 15.09 -8.08 15.32
CA VAL A 8 15.67 -7.74 14.01
C VAL A 8 14.58 -7.00 13.23
N VAL A 9 14.60 -5.67 13.29
CA VAL A 9 13.77 -4.83 12.42
C VAL A 9 14.36 -4.96 11.02
N LEU A 10 13.82 -5.90 10.24
CA LEU A 10 14.18 -6.08 8.84
C LEU A 10 13.66 -4.86 8.07
N LEU A 11 14.51 -3.85 7.85
CA LEU A 11 14.20 -2.72 6.99
C LEU A 11 14.24 -3.23 5.53
N VAL A 12 13.09 -3.67 5.01
CA VAL A 12 12.94 -3.88 3.56
C VAL A 12 12.87 -2.52 2.88
N ALA A 13 14.03 -1.99 2.51
CA ALA A 13 14.12 -0.86 1.59
C ALA A 13 13.83 -1.38 0.17
N SER A 14 12.66 -1.07 -0.38
CA SER A 14 12.45 -1.24 -1.81
C SER A 14 13.29 -0.19 -2.55
N CYS A 15 14.39 -0.60 -3.17
CA CYS A 15 15.17 0.29 -4.02
C CYS A 15 14.47 0.45 -5.38
N ILE A 16 14.37 1.70 -5.85
CA ILE A 16 14.03 1.97 -7.24
C ILE A 16 15.20 1.43 -8.08
N ALA A 17 14.92 0.58 -9.07
CA ALA A 17 15.94 0.06 -9.95
C ALA A 17 16.71 1.22 -10.61
N ALA A 18 18.05 1.18 -10.56
CA ALA A 18 18.89 2.20 -11.17
C ALA A 18 18.56 2.32 -12.66
N GLY A 19 18.05 3.50 -13.07
CA GLY A 19 17.64 3.78 -14.46
C GLY A 19 16.25 4.40 -14.63
N GLN A 20 15.44 4.51 -13.58
CA GLN A 20 14.11 5.14 -13.64
C GLN A 20 14.15 6.58 -13.13
N THR A 21 14.66 7.51 -13.94
CA THR A 21 14.83 8.93 -13.56
C THR A 21 13.55 9.78 -13.61
N ASN A 22 12.38 9.18 -13.87
CA ASN A 22 11.11 9.90 -13.96
C ASN A 22 9.90 9.12 -13.42
N LEU A 23 10.12 8.17 -12.50
CA LEU A 23 9.01 7.45 -11.86
C LEU A 23 8.84 7.90 -10.42
N VAL A 24 7.57 8.12 -10.06
CA VAL A 24 7.18 8.29 -8.67
C VAL A 24 7.24 6.94 -7.98
N TYR A 25 7.86 6.90 -6.81
CA TYR A 25 7.94 5.67 -6.01
C TYR A 25 6.53 5.18 -5.63
N ASN A 26 6.26 3.91 -5.90
CA ASN A 26 5.08 3.21 -5.43
C ASN A 26 5.51 2.05 -4.52
N PRO A 27 5.31 2.14 -3.20
CA PRO A 27 5.66 1.06 -2.27
C PRO A 27 4.79 -0.19 -2.41
N GLY A 28 3.75 -0.16 -3.25
CA GLY A 28 2.80 -1.24 -3.39
C GLY A 28 1.95 -1.42 -2.14
N PHE A 29 1.55 -2.67 -1.88
CA PHE A 29 0.63 -3.04 -0.79
C PHE A 29 1.30 -3.88 0.31
N GLU A 30 2.62 -4.00 0.26
CA GLU A 30 3.39 -4.95 1.06
C GLU A 30 3.45 -4.57 2.55
N VAL A 31 3.31 -3.27 2.85
CA VAL A 31 3.34 -2.73 4.21
C VAL A 31 1.99 -2.11 4.54
N ARG A 32 1.38 -2.53 5.66
CA ARG A 32 0.03 -2.12 6.06
C ARG A 32 -0.04 -1.71 7.53
N SER A 33 -1.03 -0.88 7.84
CA SER A 33 -1.49 -0.62 9.20
C SER A 33 -2.93 -1.09 9.31
N GLY A 34 -3.17 -2.14 10.10
CA GLY A 34 -4.45 -2.86 10.07
C GLY A 34 -4.72 -3.47 8.70
N ASN A 35 -5.87 -3.15 8.11
CA ASN A 35 -6.33 -3.72 6.83
C ASN A 35 -5.98 -2.86 5.61
N ILE A 36 -5.36 -1.69 5.78
CA ILE A 36 -5.07 -0.77 4.68
C ILE A 36 -3.55 -0.58 4.50
N PRO A 37 -3.06 -0.42 3.26
CA PRO A 37 -1.65 -0.12 3.03
C PRO A 37 -1.24 1.18 3.70
N ILE A 38 0.02 1.26 4.15
CA ILE A 38 0.55 2.50 4.73
C ILE A 38 0.51 3.61 3.68
N GLY A 39 0.06 4.81 4.08
CA GLY A 39 -0.08 5.94 3.18
C GLY A 39 -1.35 5.91 2.33
N TRP A 40 -2.34 5.09 2.70
CA TRP A 40 -3.67 5.09 2.07
C TRP A 40 -4.75 5.38 3.11
N SER A 41 -5.89 5.89 2.64
CA SER A 41 -7.06 6.21 3.46
C SER A 41 -8.36 5.89 2.72
N VAL A 42 -9.41 5.54 3.46
CA VAL A 42 -10.75 5.31 2.88
C VAL A 42 -11.31 6.62 2.37
N PHE A 43 -11.68 6.63 1.09
CA PHE A 43 -12.29 7.81 0.46
C PHE A 43 -13.80 7.89 0.74
N SER A 44 -14.53 6.78 0.55
CA SER A 44 -15.95 6.68 0.88
C SER A 44 -16.46 5.24 0.84
N GLY A 45 -17.56 4.97 1.56
CA GLY A 45 -18.52 3.87 1.37
C GLY A 45 -18.02 2.43 1.50
N ALA A 46 -16.72 2.21 1.57
CA ALA A 46 -16.16 0.87 1.52
C ALA A 46 -16.28 0.20 2.90
N GLN A 47 -17.20 -0.77 2.99
CA GLN A 47 -17.40 -1.55 4.20
C GLN A 47 -16.29 -2.58 4.43
N TYR A 48 -15.66 -3.05 3.36
CA TYR A 48 -14.65 -4.11 3.42
C TYR A 48 -13.48 -3.83 2.47
N ILE A 49 -12.46 -3.16 3.02
CA ILE A 49 -11.15 -3.02 2.36
C ILE A 49 -10.15 -3.82 3.17
N PHE A 50 -9.41 -4.69 2.49
CA PHE A 50 -8.38 -5.50 3.13
C PHE A 50 -7.25 -5.81 2.15
N VAL A 51 -6.05 -5.95 2.70
CA VAL A 51 -4.88 -6.44 1.98
C VAL A 51 -4.81 -7.95 2.15
N GLU A 52 -4.84 -8.69 1.04
CA GLU A 52 -4.74 -10.15 0.99
C GLU A 52 -3.43 -10.60 0.35
N THR A 53 -3.20 -11.91 0.33
CA THR A 53 -2.05 -12.56 -0.32
C THR A 53 -2.44 -13.41 -1.52
N GLU A 54 -3.74 -13.58 -1.79
CA GLU A 54 -4.24 -14.36 -2.92
C GLU A 54 -4.60 -13.45 -4.10
N GLY A 55 -4.38 -13.92 -5.33
CA GLY A 55 -4.69 -13.13 -6.53
C GLY A 55 -3.74 -11.96 -6.77
N THR A 56 -2.51 -12.03 -6.26
CA THR A 56 -1.50 -11.00 -6.45
C THR A 56 -1.04 -10.92 -7.90
N ARG A 57 -0.90 -9.69 -8.42
CA ARG A 57 -0.30 -9.45 -9.75
C ARG A 57 1.23 -9.58 -9.70
N SER A 58 1.83 -9.04 -8.63
CA SER A 58 3.26 -9.03 -8.34
C SER A 58 3.41 -8.68 -6.85
N GLY A 59 4.46 -9.19 -6.19
CA GLY A 59 4.61 -9.07 -4.75
C GLY A 59 3.83 -10.13 -3.96
N GLU A 60 3.79 -9.99 -2.63
CA GLU A 60 3.09 -10.92 -1.75
C GLU A 60 1.67 -10.45 -1.43
N ARG A 61 1.33 -9.19 -1.74
CA ARG A 61 0.07 -8.60 -1.30
C ARG A 61 -0.70 -7.91 -2.41
N VAL A 62 -2.02 -7.98 -2.30
CA VAL A 62 -2.96 -7.28 -3.17
C VAL A 62 -4.00 -6.54 -2.33
N LEU A 63 -4.39 -5.37 -2.82
CA LEU A 63 -5.47 -4.61 -2.24
C LEU A 63 -6.81 -5.10 -2.81
N VAL A 64 -7.68 -5.58 -1.93
CA VAL A 64 -9.01 -6.05 -2.29
C VAL A 64 -10.06 -5.15 -1.64
N PHE A 65 -11.07 -4.80 -2.42
CA PHE A 65 -12.26 -4.11 -1.96
C PHE A 65 -13.46 -5.00 -2.25
N ARG A 66 -14.29 -5.22 -1.23
CA ARG A 66 -15.63 -5.80 -1.40
C ARG A 66 -16.63 -4.69 -1.17
N ASP A 67 -17.29 -4.31 -2.23
CA ASP A 67 -18.41 -3.39 -2.16
C ASP A 67 -19.68 -4.18 -1.85
N ALA A 68 -20.20 -4.00 -0.64
CA ALA A 68 -21.46 -4.59 -0.21
C ALA A 68 -22.59 -3.54 -0.19
N SER A 69 -22.36 -2.33 -0.70
CA SER A 69 -23.20 -1.17 -0.44
C SER A 69 -23.95 -0.66 -1.66
N ASP A 70 -25.12 -0.06 -1.45
CA ASP A 70 -25.90 0.70 -2.46
C ASP A 70 -25.29 2.10 -2.73
N SER A 71 -24.03 2.32 -2.34
CA SER A 71 -23.36 3.62 -2.39
C SER A 71 -22.89 3.95 -3.80
N VAL A 72 -23.08 5.19 -4.25
CA VAL A 72 -22.71 5.64 -5.62
C VAL A 72 -21.20 5.68 -5.84
N SER A 73 -20.39 5.65 -4.78
CA SER A 73 -18.92 5.64 -4.89
C SER A 73 -18.27 5.01 -3.66
N VAL A 74 -17.38 4.04 -3.91
CA VAL A 74 -16.47 3.45 -2.92
C VAL A 74 -15.03 3.56 -3.39
N GLY A 75 -14.09 3.71 -2.45
CA GLY A 75 -12.68 3.70 -2.84
C GLY A 75 -11.68 4.01 -1.74
N LEU A 76 -10.43 3.96 -2.15
CA LEU A 76 -9.26 4.37 -1.38
C LEU A 76 -8.56 5.53 -2.05
N ARG A 77 -7.87 6.33 -1.25
CA ARG A 77 -7.03 7.43 -1.69
C ARG A 77 -5.63 7.28 -1.11
N SER A 78 -4.62 7.32 -1.96
CA SER A 78 -3.23 7.39 -1.53
C SER A 78 -2.94 8.79 -0.96
N MET A 79 -1.97 8.86 -0.07
CA MET A 79 -1.37 10.13 0.32
C MET A 79 -0.81 10.85 -0.91
N PRO A 80 -0.76 12.18 -0.88
CA PRO A 80 -0.11 12.95 -1.92
C PRO A 80 1.33 12.47 -2.09
N VAL A 81 1.73 12.25 -3.34
CA VAL A 81 3.13 11.98 -3.67
C VAL A 81 3.63 13.14 -4.52
N SER A 82 4.83 13.61 -4.23
CA SER A 82 5.44 14.71 -4.97
C SER A 82 5.69 14.28 -6.42
N ALA A 83 4.87 14.81 -7.32
CA ALA A 83 5.11 14.80 -8.75
C ALA A 83 5.26 16.25 -9.21
N LYS A 84 6.23 16.54 -10.07
CA LYS A 84 6.30 17.85 -10.72
C LYS A 84 5.19 17.92 -11.77
N ALA A 85 4.31 18.91 -11.64
CA ALA A 85 3.28 19.15 -12.66
C ALA A 85 3.94 19.66 -13.95
N GLY A 86 3.59 19.05 -15.09
CA GLY A 86 4.01 19.53 -16.42
C GLY A 86 5.33 18.97 -16.97
N GLU A 87 6.01 18.08 -16.25
CA GLU A 87 7.10 17.26 -16.80
C GLU A 87 6.50 15.88 -17.15
N THR A 88 6.29 15.60 -18.45
CA THR A 88 5.83 14.29 -18.96
C THR A 88 6.99 13.52 -19.58
#